data_AF-A0AA38JBL5-F1
#
_entry.id   AF-A0AA38JBL5-F1
#
_cell.length_a   1.000
_cell.length_b   1.000
_cell.length_c   1.000
_cell.angle_alpha   90.00
_cell.angle_beta   90.00
_cell.angle_gamma   90.00
#
_symmetry.space_group_name_H-M   'P 1'
#
loop_
_entity.id
_entity.type
_entity.pdbx_description
1 polymer ?
#
loop_
_entity_poly.entity_id
_entity_poly.type
_entity_poly.pdbx_seq_one_letter_code
_entity_poly.pdbx_strand_id
1 'polypeptide(L)'
;MSVVIKWTVAALQDIARFVAADFGDVDPKKFHEAKVLEYLYTHQLPVGTNIARIRHGAHVGGSDPREAEHITVSLQRGRYKLRTAHIPTGR
;
A
#
# COMPACT_ATOMS: atom_id res chain seq x y z
N MET A 1 -4.78 16.57 5.52
CA MET A 1 -5.61 15.98 4.44
C MET A 1 -6.15 14.65 4.93
N SER A 2 -7.45 14.35 4.76
CA SER A 2 -8.01 13.04 5.07
C SER A 2 -7.99 12.19 3.81
N VAL A 3 -7.10 11.19 3.74
CA VAL A 3 -7.06 10.21 2.65
C VAL A 3 -7.69 8.92 3.14
N VAL A 4 -8.65 8.40 2.39
CA VAL A 4 -9.31 7.13 2.71
C VAL A 4 -8.49 5.98 2.13
N ILE A 5 -8.05 5.07 2.99
CA ILE A 5 -7.41 3.83 2.54
C ILE A 5 -8.49 2.81 2.18
N LYS A 6 -8.35 2.21 1.00
CA LYS A 6 -9.24 1.15 0.53
C LYS A 6 -8.43 -0.08 0.16
N TRP A 7 -9.00 -1.24 0.38
CA TRP A 7 -8.39 -2.51 0.03
C TRP A 7 -9.12 -3.12 -1.16
N THR A 8 -8.37 -3.76 -2.05
CA THR A 8 -8.94 -4.69 -3.03
C THR A 8 -9.06 -6.07 -2.42
N VAL A 9 -9.91 -6.92 -2.98
CA VAL A 9 -10.03 -8.33 -2.55
C VAL A 9 -8.69 -9.06 -2.69
N ALA A 10 -7.96 -8.83 -3.78
CA ALA A 10 -6.63 -9.42 -3.99
C ALA A 10 -5.66 -9.02 -2.86
N ALA A 11 -5.57 -7.73 -2.54
CA ALA A 11 -4.72 -7.27 -1.44
C ALA A 11 -5.10 -7.90 -0.08
N LEU A 12 -6.39 -8.11 0.18
CA LEU A 12 -6.84 -8.80 1.40
C LEU A 12 -6.42 -10.27 1.40
N GLN A 13 -6.47 -10.95 0.26
CA GLN A 13 -5.99 -12.32 0.11
C GLN A 13 -4.48 -12.43 0.25
N ASP A 14 -3.73 -11.44 -0.24
CA ASP A 14 -2.27 -11.36 -0.07
C ASP A 14 -1.92 -11.28 1.42
N ILE A 15 -2.55 -10.36 2.15
CA ILE A 15 -2.23 -10.17 3.57
C ILE A 15 -2.76 -11.28 4.49
N ALA A 16 -3.79 -12.01 4.07
CA ALA A 16 -4.34 -13.12 4.84
C ALA A 16 -3.36 -14.31 4.97
N ARG A 17 -2.29 -14.33 4.16
CA ARG A 17 -1.23 -15.34 4.22
C ARG A 17 -0.15 -15.03 5.25
N PHE A 18 -0.13 -13.81 5.78
CA PHE A 18 0.87 -13.37 6.74
C PHE A 18 0.30 -13.33 8.16
N VAL A 19 1.20 -13.42 9.13
CA VAL A 19 0.92 -13.27 10.55
C VAL A 19 1.60 -12.01 11.09
N ALA A 20 1.22 -11.60 12.30
CA ALA A 20 1.81 -10.43 12.94
C ALA A 20 3.33 -10.54 13.13
N ALA A 21 3.82 -11.76 13.44
CA ALA A 21 5.25 -12.04 13.61
C ALA A 21 6.07 -11.67 12.37
N ASP A 22 5.51 -11.82 11.17
CA ASP A 22 6.20 -11.43 9.96
C ASP A 22 6.45 -9.90 9.96
N PHE A 23 5.55 -9.09 10.55
CA PHE A 23 5.59 -7.60 10.55
C PHE A 23 6.08 -7.01 11.88
N GLY A 24 6.93 -7.72 12.64
CA GLY A 24 7.41 -7.24 13.95
C GLY A 24 6.29 -7.16 15.00
N ASP A 25 5.45 -8.19 15.05
CA ASP A 25 4.28 -8.33 15.93
C ASP A 25 3.17 -7.29 15.73
N VAL A 26 3.18 -6.61 14.57
CA VAL A 26 2.11 -5.70 14.15
C VAL A 26 1.11 -6.44 13.27
N ASP A 27 -0.19 -6.20 13.47
CA ASP A 27 -1.22 -6.70 12.57
C ASP A 27 -0.89 -6.35 11.10
N PRO A 28 -0.88 -7.33 10.18
CA PRO A 28 -0.52 -7.10 8.78
C PRO A 28 -1.27 -5.93 8.16
N LYS A 29 -2.58 -5.86 8.37
CA LYS A 29 -3.41 -4.80 7.78
C LYS A 29 -3.01 -3.42 8.33
N LYS A 30 -2.85 -3.30 9.65
CA LYS A 30 -2.39 -2.05 10.29
C LYS A 30 -1.01 -1.63 9.83
N PHE A 31 -0.07 -2.56 9.68
CA PHE A 31 1.28 -2.26 9.17
C PHE A 31 1.20 -1.61 7.79
N HIS A 32 0.43 -2.20 6.87
CA HIS A 32 0.29 -1.67 5.52
C HIS A 32 -0.37 -0.30 5.51
N GLU A 33 -1.46 -0.13 6.26
CA GLU A 33 -2.14 1.16 6.37
C GLU A 33 -1.19 2.24 6.90
N ALA A 34 -0.39 1.93 7.92
CA ALA A 34 0.61 2.84 8.46
C ALA A 34 1.68 3.20 7.41
N LYS A 35 2.21 2.22 6.67
CA LYS A 35 3.18 2.47 5.58
C LYS A 35 2.60 3.31 4.45
N VAL A 36 1.34 3.06 4.07
CA VAL A 36 0.65 3.92 3.10
C VAL A 36 0.55 5.34 3.63
N LEU A 37 0.10 5.54 4.87
CA LEU A 37 0.00 6.88 5.45
C LEU A 37 1.36 7.58 5.52
N GLU A 38 2.40 6.92 6.02
CA GLU A 38 3.76 7.43 6.08
C GLU A 38 4.25 7.89 4.71
N TYR A 39 4.08 7.05 3.68
CA TYR A 39 4.41 7.40 2.30
C TYR A 39 3.63 8.63 1.82
N LEU A 40 2.33 8.70 2.14
CA LEU A 40 1.49 9.82 1.74
C LEU A 40 1.85 11.14 2.43
N TYR A 41 2.36 11.09 3.67
CA TYR A 41 2.85 12.25 4.41
C TYR A 41 4.21 12.74 3.92
N THR A 42 5.08 11.80 3.54
CA THR A 42 6.46 12.10 3.12
C THR A 42 6.55 12.53 1.66
N HIS A 43 5.64 12.06 0.80
CA HIS A 43 5.68 12.34 -0.63
C HIS A 43 4.66 13.41 -1.03
N GLN A 44 5.06 14.31 -1.94
CA GLN A 44 4.10 15.21 -2.57
C GLN A 44 3.10 14.41 -3.40
N LEU A 45 1.87 14.40 -2.92
CA LEU A 45 0.75 13.73 -3.59
C LEU A 45 0.30 14.55 -4.79
N PRO A 46 -0.20 13.88 -5.84
CA PRO A 46 -0.97 14.57 -6.86
C PRO A 46 -2.12 15.35 -6.21
N VAL A 47 -2.31 16.60 -6.65
CA VAL A 47 -3.35 17.49 -6.12
C VAL A 47 -4.73 16.83 -6.20
N GLY A 48 -5.45 16.85 -5.08
CA GLY A 48 -6.78 16.25 -4.99
C GLY A 48 -6.81 14.74 -4.76
N THR A 49 -5.68 14.12 -4.41
CA THR A 49 -5.66 12.73 -3.90
C THR A 49 -6.50 12.63 -2.63
N ASN A 50 -7.54 11.81 -2.65
CA ASN A 50 -8.40 11.58 -1.49
C ASN A 50 -8.65 10.10 -1.18
N ILE A 51 -8.22 9.20 -2.07
CA ILE A 51 -8.29 7.75 -1.86
C ILE A 51 -6.95 7.12 -2.21
N ALA A 52 -6.46 6.26 -1.32
CA ALA A 52 -5.32 5.37 -1.56
C ALA A 52 -5.83 3.93 -1.57
N ARG A 53 -5.87 3.30 -2.74
CA ARG A 53 -6.36 1.92 -2.89
C ARG A 53 -5.19 0.93 -2.95
N ILE A 54 -5.02 0.13 -1.92
CA ILE A 54 -4.05 -0.98 -1.87
C ILE A 54 -4.53 -2.09 -2.82
N ARG A 55 -3.72 -2.36 -3.84
CA ARG A 55 -3.98 -3.35 -4.89
C ARG A 55 -3.34 -4.70 -4.61
N HIS A 56 -2.16 -4.68 -4.01
CA HIS A 56 -1.45 -5.86 -3.53
C HIS A 56 -0.89 -5.57 -2.14
N GLY A 57 -0.90 -6.59 -1.28
CA GLY A 57 -0.18 -6.56 -0.01
C GLY A 57 1.33 -6.47 -0.23
N ALA A 58 2.12 -6.56 0.84
CA ALA A 58 3.57 -6.63 0.77
C ALA A 58 3.97 -7.84 -0.08
N HIS A 59 4.67 -7.60 -1.17
CA HIS A 59 5.11 -8.63 -2.10
C HIS A 59 6.47 -8.27 -2.71
N VAL A 60 7.22 -9.29 -3.11
CA VAL A 60 8.50 -9.16 -3.82
C VAL A 60 8.27 -9.31 -5.31
N GLY A 61 9.03 -8.55 -6.10
CA GLY A 61 8.97 -8.63 -7.55
C GLY A 61 7.78 -7.89 -8.19
N GLY A 62 7.55 -8.22 -9.47
CA GLY A 62 6.66 -7.48 -10.35
C GLY A 62 7.06 -7.74 -11.79
N SER A 63 7.34 -6.70 -12.56
CA SER A 63 7.97 -6.85 -13.87
C SER A 63 9.45 -7.25 -13.77
N ASP A 64 10.11 -6.92 -12.65
CA ASP A 64 11.48 -7.33 -12.33
C ASP A 64 11.49 -8.14 -11.02
N PRO A 65 11.95 -9.41 -11.04
CA PRO A 65 12.02 -10.26 -9.85
C PRO A 65 13.04 -9.80 -8.79
N ARG A 66 13.87 -8.79 -9.09
CA ARG A 66 14.82 -8.18 -8.14
C ARG A 66 14.25 -6.96 -7.42
N GLU A 67 13.01 -6.56 -7.71
CA GLU A 67 12.38 -5.46 -6.99
C GLU A 67 12.24 -5.78 -5.50
N ALA A 68 12.64 -4.81 -4.68
CA ALA A 68 12.49 -4.89 -3.22
C ALA A 68 11.02 -5.03 -2.83
N GLU A 69 10.77 -5.59 -1.64
CA GLU A 69 9.42 -5.77 -1.11
C GLU A 69 8.69 -4.43 -1.04
N HIS A 70 7.48 -4.39 -1.59
CA HIS A 70 6.69 -3.17 -1.64
C HIS A 70 5.18 -3.46 -1.61
N ILE A 71 4.42 -2.42 -1.30
CA ILE A 71 2.95 -2.41 -1.36
C ILE A 71 2.56 -1.66 -2.63
N THR A 72 1.74 -2.28 -3.48
CA THR A 72 1.22 -1.61 -4.68
C THR A 72 -0.06 -0.84 -4.36
N VAL A 73 -0.03 0.49 -4.51
CA VAL A 73 -1.15 1.38 -4.17
C VAL A 73 -1.55 2.22 -5.38
N SER A 74 -2.85 2.38 -5.61
CA SER A 74 -3.38 3.33 -6.59
C SER A 74 -3.92 4.57 -5.89
N LEU A 75 -3.36 5.72 -6.20
CA LEU A 75 -3.82 7.01 -5.73
C LEU A 75 -4.94 7.51 -6.64
N GLN A 76 -6.01 8.02 -6.03
CA GLN A 76 -7.22 8.42 -6.75
C GLN A 76 -7.79 9.74 -6.26
N ARG A 77 -8.51 10.41 -7.17
CA ARG A 77 -9.43 11.52 -6.91
C ARG A 77 -10.85 11.06 -7.19
N GLY A 78 -11.57 10.67 -6.15
CA GLY A 78 -12.88 10.03 -6.27
C GLY A 78 -12.77 8.72 -7.07
N ARG A 79 -13.47 8.64 -8.20
CA ARG A 79 -13.43 7.46 -9.09
C ARG A 79 -12.21 7.42 -10.02
N TYR A 80 -11.50 8.53 -10.18
CA TYR A 80 -10.43 8.66 -11.16
C TYR A 80 -9.08 8.23 -10.59
N LYS A 81 -8.40 7.31 -11.26
CA LYS A 81 -7.02 6.93 -10.94
C LYS A 81 -6.08 8.05 -11.37
N LEU A 82 -5.23 8.51 -10.46
CA LEU A 82 -4.20 9.51 -10.73
C LEU A 82 -2.86 8.83 -11.05
N ARG A 83 -2.39 7.96 -10.15
CA ARG A 83 -1.15 7.19 -10.34
C ARG A 83 -1.17 5.87 -9.59
N THR A 84 -0.25 4.99 -9.94
CA THR A 84 0.15 3.85 -9.10
C THR A 84 1.47 4.19 -8.41
N ALA A 85 1.58 3.89 -7.13
CA ALA A 85 2.78 4.02 -6.33
C ALA A 85 3.17 2.63 -5.79
N HIS A 86 4.47 2.34 -5.81
CA HIS A 86 5.07 1.20 -5.13
C HIS A 86 5.70 1.73 -3.86
N ILE A 87 5.17 1.31 -2.71
CA ILE A 87 5.56 1.83 -1.41
C ILE A 87 6.49 0.80 -0.78
N PRO A 88 7.80 1.09 -0.65
CA PRO A 88 8.73 0.16 -0.03
C PRO A 88 8.27 -0.17 1.39
N THR A 89 8.24 -1.45 1.74
CA THR A 89 7.92 -1.87 3.11
C THR A 89 9.12 -1.68 4.02
N GLY A 90 10.35 -1.85 3.49
CA GLY A 90 11.60 -1.74 4.23
C GLY A 90 11.68 -2.73 5.41
N ARG A 91 10.96 -3.83 5.27
CA ARG A 91 10.82 -4.88 6.25
C ARG A 91 12.09 -5.70 6.37
#